data_AF-A0A257N084-F1
#
_entry.id   AF-A0A257N084-F1
#
_cell.length_a   1.000
_cell.length_b   1.000
_cell.length_c   1.000
_cell.angle_alpha   90.00
_cell.angle_beta   90.00
_cell.angle_gamma   90.00
#
_symmetry.space_group_name_H-M   'P 1'
#
loop_
_entity.id
_entity.type
_entity.pdbx_description
1 polymer ?
#
loop_
_entity_poly.entity_id
_entity_poly.type
_entity_poly.pdbx_seq_one_letter_code
_entity_poly.pdbx_strand_id
1 'polypeptide(L)'
;MADFIPGQRWISNTESELGLGLILEVSFKRVTVLFLASDERRIYASDNAPLTRVSFAVGDIIESIDEEKLTVIRLIEKEGLITYVGKNASGQEIQLEEIELNHHIQFNKP
;
A
#
# COMPACT_ATOMS: atom_id res chain seq x y z
N MET A 1 5.99 16.62 6.28
CA MET A 1 6.79 15.38 6.35
C MET A 1 5.85 14.23 6.10
N ALA A 2 6.24 13.25 5.29
CA ALA A 2 5.49 12.01 5.24
C ALA A 2 5.72 11.29 6.57
N ASP A 3 4.67 11.20 7.40
CA ASP A 3 4.70 10.34 8.57
C ASP A 3 4.55 8.90 8.07
N PHE A 4 5.68 8.23 7.91
CA PHE A 4 5.71 6.80 7.63
C PHE A 4 5.16 6.07 8.85
N ILE A 5 4.18 5.20 8.64
CA ILE A 5 3.58 4.39 9.70
C ILE A 5 3.74 2.92 9.33
N PRO A 6 4.24 2.06 10.25
CA PRO A 6 4.28 0.62 10.02
C PRO A 6 2.92 0.07 9.61
N GLY A 7 2.89 -0.76 8.57
CA GLY A 7 1.65 -1.24 7.95
C GLY A 7 1.26 -0.51 6.66
N GLN A 8 1.79 0.71 6.42
CA GLN A 8 1.45 1.45 5.21
C GLN A 8 2.08 0.85 3.94
N ARG A 9 1.42 1.05 2.80
CA ARG A 9 1.91 0.65 1.47
C ARG A 9 2.53 1.81 0.69
N TRP A 10 3.75 1.59 0.19
CA TRP A 10 4.55 2.61 -0.50
C TRP A 10 5.29 2.02 -1.69
N ILE A 11 5.45 2.80 -2.76
CA ILE A 11 6.31 2.45 -3.90
C ILE A 11 7.60 3.28 -3.90
N SER A 12 8.68 2.71 -4.42
CA SER A 12 9.90 3.46 -4.72
C SER A 12 9.80 4.10 -6.10
N ASN A 13 9.96 5.42 -6.17
CA ASN A 13 9.96 6.17 -7.44
C ASN A 13 11.25 5.93 -8.26
N THR A 14 12.33 5.52 -7.59
CA THR A 14 13.62 5.24 -8.24
C THR A 14 13.80 3.78 -8.61
N GLU A 15 13.04 2.88 -7.99
CA GLU A 15 13.18 1.42 -8.11
C GLU A 15 11.79 0.78 -8.31
N SER A 16 11.11 1.15 -9.39
CA SER A 16 9.72 0.70 -9.65
C SER A 16 9.60 -0.82 -9.83
N GLU A 17 10.69 -1.49 -10.17
CA GLU A 17 10.77 -2.95 -10.32
C GLU A 17 10.57 -3.71 -9.00
N LEU A 18 10.77 -3.05 -7.85
CA LEU A 18 10.54 -3.63 -6.53
C LEU A 18 9.05 -3.78 -6.19
N GLY A 19 8.18 -3.08 -6.92
CA GLY A 19 6.73 -3.13 -6.70
C GLY A 19 6.29 -2.46 -5.40
N LEU A 20 5.22 -2.98 -4.80
CA LEU A 20 4.58 -2.36 -3.63
C LEU A 20 5.24 -2.80 -2.32
N GLY A 21 5.87 -1.85 -1.66
CA GLY A 21 6.54 -1.99 -0.37
C GLY A 21 5.60 -1.83 0.82
N LEU A 22 5.92 -2.50 1.92
CA LEU A 22 5.28 -2.41 3.23
C LEU A 22 6.24 -1.72 4.20
N ILE A 23 5.80 -0.66 4.90
CA ILE A 23 6.59 -0.09 5.98
C ILE A 23 6.63 -1.08 7.14
N LEU A 24 7.83 -1.57 7.48
CA LEU A 24 8.04 -2.45 8.63
C LEU A 24 8.35 -1.67 9.90
N GLU A 25 9.20 -0.66 9.79
CA GLU A 25 9.72 0.05 10.95
C GLU A 25 10.15 1.47 10.57
N VAL A 26 9.97 2.41 11.49
CA VAL A 26 10.43 3.79 11.38
C VAL A 26 11.22 4.13 12.63
N SER A 27 12.50 4.41 12.45
CA SER A 27 13.47 4.60 13.53
C SER A 27 14.48 5.68 13.14
N PHE A 28 14.69 6.69 14.00
CA PHE A 28 15.75 7.72 13.86
C PHE A 28 16.03 8.16 12.42
N LYS A 29 15.04 8.79 11.77
CA LYS A 29 15.12 9.28 10.38
C LYS A 29 15.34 8.21 9.32
N ARG A 30 15.10 6.94 9.64
CA ARG A 30 15.15 5.83 8.72
C ARG A 30 13.80 5.15 8.67
N VAL A 31 13.41 4.79 7.46
CA VAL A 31 12.23 3.97 7.21
C VAL A 31 12.68 2.69 6.56
N THR A 32 12.19 1.58 7.09
CA THR A 32 12.47 0.25 6.57
C THR A 32 11.26 -0.26 5.82
N VAL A 33 11.46 -0.60 4.55
CA VAL A 33 10.43 -1.04 3.63
C VAL A 33 10.72 -2.46 3.19
N LEU A 34 9.70 -3.32 3.21
CA LEU A 34 9.73 -4.67 2.66
C LEU A 34 8.96 -4.72 1.35
N PHE A 35 9.65 -5.02 0.25
CA PHE A 35 9.08 -5.19 -1.06
C PHE A 35 8.70 -6.65 -1.27
N LEU A 36 7.42 -6.95 -1.06
CA LEU A 36 6.90 -8.33 -1.07
C LEU A 36 6.94 -8.97 -2.47
N ALA A 37 6.96 -8.18 -3.54
CA ALA A 37 7.07 -8.68 -4.91
C ALA A 37 8.48 -9.21 -5.25
N SER A 38 9.54 -8.62 -4.66
CA SER A 38 10.94 -9.03 -4.88
C SER A 38 11.59 -9.71 -3.67
N ASP A 39 10.86 -9.86 -2.56
CA ASP A 39 11.36 -10.31 -1.25
C ASP A 39 12.60 -9.52 -0.76
N GLU A 40 12.67 -8.23 -1.11
CA GLU A 40 13.77 -7.35 -0.72
C GLU A 40 13.40 -6.40 0.41
N ARG A 41 14.36 -6.19 1.33
CA ARG A 41 14.27 -5.18 2.38
C ARG A 41 15.17 -4.00 2.05
N ARG A 42 14.60 -2.79 2.01
CA ARG A 42 15.34 -1.54 1.80
C ARG A 42 15.18 -0.59 2.97
N ILE A 43 16.21 0.21 3.20
CA ILE A 43 16.23 1.23 4.25
C ILE A 43 16.47 2.57 3.55
N TYR A 44 15.53 3.51 3.74
CA TYR A 44 15.62 4.86 3.19
C TYR A 44 15.75 5.89 4.32
N ALA A 45 16.38 7.02 4.04
CA ALA A 45 16.35 8.17 4.93
C ALA A 45 14.98 8.87 4.82
N SER A 46 14.22 8.96 5.90
CA SER A 46 12.83 9.46 5.90
C SER A 46 12.70 10.90 5.39
N ASP A 47 13.74 11.73 5.54
CA ASP A 47 13.72 13.14 5.15
C ASP A 47 13.70 13.35 3.62
N ASN A 48 14.24 12.40 2.86
CA ASN A 48 14.36 12.50 1.40
C ASN A 48 14.16 11.14 0.71
N ALA A 49 13.34 10.28 1.30
CA ALA A 49 13.04 8.98 0.73
C ALA A 49 12.25 9.18 -0.58
N PRO A 50 12.68 8.59 -1.71
CA PRO A 50 11.96 8.68 -2.98
C PRO A 50 10.74 7.75 -2.98
N LEU A 51 9.97 7.75 -1.89
CA LEU A 51 8.82 6.88 -1.68
C LEU A 51 7.52 7.65 -1.91
N THR A 52 6.56 7.00 -2.56
CA THR A 52 5.20 7.54 -2.75
C THR A 52 4.20 6.63 -2.05
N ARG A 53 3.33 7.20 -1.20
CA ARG A 53 2.28 6.43 -0.53
C ARG A 53 1.26 5.98 -1.55
N VAL A 54 0.88 4.73 -1.48
CA VAL A 54 -0.22 4.18 -2.27
C VAL A 54 -1.50 4.27 -1.47
N SER A 55 -2.50 4.90 -2.06
CA SER A 55 -3.85 4.97 -1.52
C SER A 55 -4.85 4.99 -2.65
N PHE A 56 -5.97 4.29 -2.48
CA PHE A 56 -7.07 4.27 -3.44
C PHE A 56 -8.24 5.11 -2.95
N ALA A 57 -9.06 5.57 -3.89
CA ALA A 57 -10.25 6.35 -3.65
C ALA A 57 -11.53 5.51 -3.78
N VAL A 58 -12.64 6.05 -3.29
CA VAL A 58 -13.96 5.48 -3.54
C VAL A 58 -14.23 5.47 -5.05
N GLY A 59 -14.66 4.33 -5.56
CA GLY A 59 -14.85 4.06 -6.99
C GLY A 59 -13.71 3.28 -7.63
N ASP A 60 -12.53 3.22 -7.00
CA ASP A 60 -11.42 2.41 -7.51
C ASP A 60 -11.70 0.91 -7.34
N ILE A 61 -11.17 0.13 -8.28
CA ILE A 61 -11.16 -1.33 -8.18
C ILE A 61 -9.78 -1.72 -7.66
N ILE A 62 -9.75 -2.36 -6.50
CA ILE A 62 -8.53 -2.87 -5.89
C ILE A 62 -8.58 -4.40 -5.80
N GLU A 63 -7.42 -5.00 -5.66
CA GLU A 63 -7.25 -6.44 -5.57
C GLU A 63 -6.45 -6.80 -4.32
N SER A 64 -6.91 -7.82 -3.59
CA SER A 64 -6.20 -8.36 -2.43
C SER A 64 -5.05 -9.28 -2.84
N ILE A 65 -4.22 -9.65 -1.89
CA ILE A 65 -3.20 -10.70 -2.04
C ILE A 65 -3.78 -12.06 -2.45
N ASP A 66 -5.05 -12.32 -2.12
CA ASP A 66 -5.77 -13.54 -2.48
C ASP A 66 -6.45 -13.45 -3.85
N GLU A 67 -6.08 -12.46 -4.67
CA GLU A 67 -6.65 -12.18 -5.99
C GLU A 67 -8.16 -11.85 -5.95
N GLU A 68 -8.69 -11.45 -4.79
CA GLU A 68 -10.07 -11.00 -4.65
C GLU A 68 -10.18 -9.53 -5.03
N LYS A 69 -11.03 -9.23 -6.03
CA LYS A 69 -11.31 -7.88 -6.48
C LYS A 69 -12.49 -7.28 -5.75
N LEU A 70 -12.36 -6.03 -5.36
CA LEU A 70 -13.46 -5.24 -4.80
C LEU A 70 -13.48 -3.82 -5.35
N THR A 71 -14.68 -3.27 -5.48
CA THR A 71 -14.88 -1.85 -5.77
C THR A 71 -15.00 -1.10 -4.45
N VAL A 72 -14.09 -0.16 -4.20
CA VAL A 72 -14.07 0.64 -2.97
C VAL A 72 -15.31 1.51 -2.90
N ILE A 73 -16.09 1.37 -1.85
CA ILE A 73 -17.28 2.20 -1.58
C ILE A 73 -17.07 3.16 -0.42
N ARG A 74 -16.13 2.85 0.48
CA ARG A 74 -15.83 3.64 1.67
C ARG A 74 -14.40 3.37 2.13
N LEU A 75 -13.77 4.40 2.67
CA LEU A 75 -12.44 4.33 3.29
C LEU A 75 -12.60 4.55 4.79
N ILE A 76 -11.95 3.74 5.60
CA ILE A 76 -11.86 3.91 7.05
C ILE A 76 -10.39 4.13 7.39
N GLU A 77 -10.05 5.32 7.87
CA GLU A 77 -8.69 5.61 8.33
C GLU A 77 -8.62 5.51 9.86
N LYS A 78 -7.71 4.69 10.36
CA LYS A 78 -7.48 4.51 11.79
C LYS A 78 -5.98 4.43 12.04
N GLU A 79 -5.48 5.27 12.94
CA GLU A 79 -4.06 5.30 13.31
C GLU A 79 -3.12 5.51 12.10
N GLY A 80 -3.62 6.22 11.08
CA GLY A 80 -2.91 6.49 9.84
C GLY A 80 -2.80 5.31 8.87
N LEU A 81 -3.52 4.21 9.14
CA LEU A 81 -3.72 3.08 8.24
C LEU A 81 -5.11 3.13 7.61
N ILE A 82 -5.21 2.66 6.36
CA ILE A 82 -6.45 2.65 5.59
C ILE A 82 -7.03 1.24 5.54
N THR A 83 -8.30 1.10 5.90
CA THR A 83 -9.13 -0.07 5.59
C THR A 83 -10.11 0.32 4.48
N TYR A 84 -10.02 -0.39 3.37
CA TYR A 84 -10.91 -0.26 2.23
C TYR A 84 -12.16 -1.11 2.47
N VAL A 85 -13.31 -0.47 2.47
CA VAL A 85 -14.60 -1.16 2.47
C VAL A 85 -15.14 -1.12 1.05
N GLY A 86 -15.48 -2.27 0.50
CA GLY A 86 -15.94 -2.37 -0.89
C GLY A 86 -16.83 -3.58 -1.13
N LYS A 87 -17.31 -3.70 -2.36
CA LYS A 87 -18.10 -4.85 -2.79
C LYS A 87 -17.29 -5.73 -3.72
N ASN A 88 -17.27 -7.03 -3.44
CA ASN A 88 -16.68 -8.02 -4.33
C ASN A 88 -17.58 -8.32 -5.55
N ALA A 89 -17.14 -9.22 -6.43
CA ALA A 89 -17.91 -9.62 -7.61
C ALA A 89 -19.29 -10.22 -7.30
N SER A 90 -19.47 -10.79 -6.10
CA SER A 90 -20.76 -11.32 -5.61
C SER A 90 -21.66 -10.25 -4.99
N GLY A 91 -21.20 -8.99 -4.92
CA GLY A 91 -21.93 -7.88 -4.32
C GLY A 91 -21.90 -7.87 -2.78
N GLN A 92 -21.12 -8.76 -2.16
CA GLN A 92 -20.93 -8.79 -0.71
C GLN A 92 -20.00 -7.67 -0.28
N GLU A 93 -20.35 -6.98 0.81
CA GLU A 93 -19.47 -5.99 1.42
C GLU A 93 -18.35 -6.72 2.16
N ILE A 94 -17.12 -6.40 1.78
CA ILE A 94 -15.91 -6.91 2.40
C ILE A 94 -15.01 -5.74 2.81
N GLN A 95 -14.11 -6.02 3.75
CA GLN A 95 -13.12 -5.08 4.21
C GLN A 95 -11.75 -5.62 3.83
N LEU A 96 -10.89 -4.75 3.34
CA LEU A 96 -9.52 -5.05 2.96
C LEU A 96 -8.61 -4.04 3.61
N GLU A 97 -7.71 -4.49 4.49
CA GLU A 97 -6.69 -3.64 5.07
C GLU A 97 -5.64 -3.28 4.01
N GLU A 98 -5.03 -2.09 4.09
CA GLU A 98 -4.02 -1.71 3.09
C GLU A 98 -2.83 -2.69 3.03
N ILE A 99 -2.51 -3.39 4.13
CA ILE A 99 -1.48 -4.44 4.17
C ILE A 99 -1.82 -5.64 3.27
N GLU A 100 -3.10 -5.91 3.04
CA GLU A 100 -3.63 -7.02 2.24
C GLU A 100 -3.75 -6.66 0.76
N LEU A 101 -3.37 -5.44 0.35
CA LEU A 101 -3.31 -5.05 -1.06
C LEU A 101 -2.30 -5.90 -1.83
N ASN A 102 -2.70 -6.34 -3.03
CA ASN A 102 -1.84 -7.09 -3.95
C ASN A 102 -0.47 -6.40 -4.09
N HIS A 103 0.60 -7.19 -4.08
CA HIS A 103 1.97 -6.70 -4.13
C HIS A 103 2.41 -6.29 -5.54
N HIS A 104 1.69 -6.77 -6.56
CA HIS A 104 1.98 -6.57 -7.98
C HIS A 104 1.11 -5.46 -8.61
N ILE A 105 0.63 -4.50 -7.82
CA ILE A 105 -0.16 -3.39 -8.36
C ILE A 105 0.72 -2.61 -9.34
N GLN A 106 0.47 -2.85 -10.63
CA GLN A 106 1.06 -2.06 -11.70
C GLN A 106 0.31 -0.75 -11.75
N PHE A 107 0.95 0.30 -11.24
CA PHE A 107 0.50 1.66 -11.52
C PHE A 107 0.74 1.91 -13.01
N ASN A 108 -0.29 1.70 -13.81
CA ASN A 108 -0.35 2.26 -15.15
C ASN A 108 -0.25 3.79 -14.99
N LYS A 109 0.97 4.31 -15.07
CA LYS A 109 1.15 5.70 -15.45
C LYS A 109 0.46 5.88 -16.81
N PRO A 110 -0.37 6.91 -17.00
CA PRO A 110 -0.91 7.24 -18.31
C PRO A 110 0.19 7.55 -19.33
#